data_AF-A0A847YB07-F1
#
_entry.id   AF-A0A847YB07-F1
#
_cell.length_a   1.000
_cell.length_b   1.000
_cell.length_c   1.000
_cell.angle_alpha   90.00
_cell.angle_beta   90.00
_cell.angle_gamma   90.00
#
_symmetry.space_group_name_H-M   'P 1'
#
loop_
_entity.id
_entity.type
_entity.pdbx_description
1 polymer ?
#
loop_
_entity_poly.entity_id
_entity_poly.type
_entity_poly.pdbx_seq_one_letter_code
_entity_poly.pdbx_strand_id
1 'polypeptide(L)'
;MTDFQKPATDFHQPLTDEDAGSPVSLPIHQVVHSLAVGGAEVLAVRLAEGLLPRYSSRVICLDEAGPLEERVAAAGLRVEVVGRGPGWDRECARRM
;
A
#
# COMPACT_ATOMS: atom_id res chain seq x y z
N MET A 1 -36.04 27.18 -2.10
CA MET A 1 -34.96 27.49 -3.05
C MET A 1 -33.71 27.81 -2.24
N THR A 2 -32.93 26.78 -1.93
CA THR A 2 -31.60 26.93 -1.31
C THR A 2 -30.78 25.73 -1.77
N ASP A 3 -29.97 25.95 -2.79
CA ASP A 3 -28.99 24.97 -3.27
C ASP A 3 -27.87 24.84 -2.22
N PHE A 4 -27.66 23.62 -1.74
CA PHE A 4 -26.52 23.28 -0.88
C PHE A 4 -25.35 22.92 -1.80
N GLN A 5 -24.50 23.90 -2.10
CA GLN A 5 -23.32 23.69 -2.92
C GLN A 5 -22.29 22.86 -2.14
N LYS A 6 -22.09 21.61 -2.54
CA LYS A 6 -21.02 20.74 -2.04
C LYS A 6 -19.65 21.40 -2.33
N PRO A 7 -18.74 21.52 -1.35
CA PRO A 7 -17.38 21.97 -1.64
C PRO A 7 -16.69 20.93 -2.52
N ALA A 8 -16.26 21.35 -3.72
CA ALA A 8 -15.40 20.56 -4.58
C ALA A 8 -14.09 20.33 -3.82
N THR A 9 -13.88 19.09 -3.38
CA THR A 9 -12.64 18.70 -2.71
C THR A 9 -11.63 18.42 -3.81
N ASP A 10 -10.72 19.37 -4.04
CA ASP A 10 -9.59 19.23 -4.96
C ASP A 10 -8.63 18.14 -4.45
N PHE A 11 -8.84 16.90 -4.90
CA PHE A 11 -7.97 15.75 -4.58
C PHE A 11 -6.88 15.49 -5.63
N HIS A 12 -6.58 16.46 -6.51
CA HIS A 12 -5.65 16.21 -7.60
C HIS A 12 -4.74 17.40 -7.92
N GLN A 13 -4.06 17.95 -6.93
CA GLN A 13 -2.81 18.67 -7.23
C GLN A 13 -1.71 17.65 -7.50
N PRO A 14 -1.10 17.63 -8.71
CA PRO A 14 0.11 16.86 -8.92
C PRO A 14 1.20 17.43 -8.02
N LEU A 15 1.84 16.58 -7.20
CA LEU A 15 3.11 16.93 -6.56
C LEU A 15 4.10 17.33 -7.66
N THR A 16 4.41 18.62 -7.75
CA THR A 16 5.42 19.16 -8.65
C THR A 16 6.81 18.99 -8.04
N ASP A 17 7.80 18.62 -8.85
CA ASP A 17 9.20 18.36 -8.48
C ASP A 17 9.97 19.59 -7.94
N GLU A 18 9.30 20.71 -7.63
CA GLU A 18 9.94 22.00 -7.35
C GLU A 18 10.40 22.18 -5.89
N ASP A 19 10.04 21.28 -4.97
CA ASP A 19 10.56 21.25 -3.59
C ASP A 19 11.81 20.35 -3.50
N ALA A 20 12.91 20.77 -4.14
CA ALA A 20 14.16 20.01 -4.22
C ALA A 20 14.94 19.95 -2.87
N GLY A 21 14.37 19.27 -1.87
CA GLY A 21 15.13 18.34 -1.04
C GLY A 21 15.20 16.99 -1.78
N SER A 22 16.17 16.12 -1.47
CA SER A 22 16.31 14.80 -2.13
C SER A 22 14.94 14.12 -2.36
N PRO A 23 14.68 13.47 -3.52
CA PRO A 23 13.34 12.99 -3.86
C PRO A 23 12.81 12.11 -2.73
N VAL A 24 11.87 12.65 -1.94
CA VAL A 24 11.24 11.93 -0.85
C VAL A 24 10.27 10.97 -1.52
N SER A 25 10.71 9.73 -1.75
CA SER A 25 9.85 8.68 -2.26
C SER A 25 8.77 8.40 -1.21
N LEU A 26 7.53 8.84 -1.45
CA LEU A 26 6.40 8.59 -0.56
C LEU A 26 6.16 7.07 -0.48
N PRO A 27 6.28 6.44 0.71
CA PRO A 27 6.06 5.01 0.85
C PRO A 27 4.57 4.67 0.83
N ILE A 28 4.17 3.69 0.00
CA ILE A 28 2.79 3.20 -0.08
C ILE A 28 2.78 1.69 0.21
N HIS A 29 2.13 1.32 1.32
CA HIS A 29 2.06 -0.05 1.81
C HIS A 29 0.66 -0.63 1.56
N GLN A 30 0.58 -1.73 0.83
CA GLN A 30 -0.66 -2.49 0.67
C GLN A 30 -0.74 -3.53 1.79
N VAL A 31 -1.67 -3.36 2.72
CA VAL A 31 -1.82 -4.27 3.87
C VAL A 31 -2.90 -5.30 3.57
N VAL A 32 -2.53 -6.58 3.58
CA VAL A 32 -3.42 -7.72 3.35
C VAL A 32 -3.31 -8.72 4.50
N HIS A 33 -4.35 -9.52 4.71
CA HIS A 33 -4.36 -10.52 5.77
C HIS A 33 -3.31 -11.62 5.51
N SER A 34 -3.33 -12.17 4.30
CA SER A 34 -2.32 -13.07 3.76
C SER A 34 -2.27 -12.86 2.25
N LEU A 35 -1.29 -13.48 1.59
CA LEU A 35 -1.15 -13.49 0.13
C LEU A 35 -1.63 -14.83 -0.48
N ALA A 36 -2.63 -15.45 0.18
CA ALA A 36 -3.41 -16.52 -0.42
C ALA A 36 -4.05 -16.05 -1.74
N VAL A 37 -4.21 -16.94 -2.71
CA VAL A 37 -4.74 -16.55 -4.04
C VAL A 37 -6.23 -16.23 -3.91
N GLY A 38 -6.54 -14.94 -3.84
CA GLY A 38 -7.88 -14.38 -3.80
C GLY A 38 -7.99 -13.08 -4.61
N GLY A 39 -9.21 -12.53 -4.71
CA GLY A 39 -9.46 -11.36 -5.54
C GLY A 39 -8.83 -10.07 -4.99
N ALA A 40 -8.87 -9.88 -3.67
CA ALA A 40 -8.36 -8.69 -3.02
C ALA A 40 -6.82 -8.67 -3.02
N GLU A 41 -6.20 -9.82 -2.81
CA GLU A 41 -4.76 -10.01 -2.77
C GLU A 41 -4.14 -9.75 -4.15
N VAL A 42 -4.74 -10.31 -5.21
CA VAL A 42 -4.32 -10.04 -6.59
C VAL A 42 -4.47 -8.56 -6.93
N LEU A 43 -5.53 -7.89 -6.48
CA LEU A 43 -5.71 -6.45 -6.69
C LEU A 43 -4.63 -5.65 -5.94
N ALA A 44 -4.36 -5.97 -4.68
CA ALA A 44 -3.34 -5.31 -3.87
C ALA A 44 -1.95 -5.41 -4.52
N VAL A 45 -1.58 -6.60 -5.02
CA VAL A 45 -0.32 -6.80 -5.74
C VAL A 45 -0.28 -5.96 -7.02
N ARG A 46 -1.34 -5.97 -7.84
CA ARG A 46 -1.39 -5.15 -9.07
C ARG A 46 -1.33 -3.65 -8.81
N LEU A 47 -1.95 -3.18 -7.73
CA LEU A 47 -1.86 -1.79 -7.31
C LEU A 47 -0.43 -1.43 -6.90
N ALA A 48 0.22 -2.26 -6.10
CA ALA A 48 1.63 -2.06 -5.72
C ALA A 48 2.55 -2.07 -6.96
N GLU A 49 2.33 -2.99 -7.90
CA GLU A 49 3.06 -3.09 -9.17
C GLU A 49 2.93 -1.78 -9.97
N GLY A 50 1.71 -1.27 -10.13
CA GLY A 50 1.44 -0.04 -10.89
C GLY A 50 1.96 1.25 -10.26
N LEU A 51 2.35 1.23 -8.98
CA LEU A 51 2.94 2.37 -8.29
C LEU A 51 4.46 2.46 -8.49
N LEU A 52 5.11 1.39 -8.92
CA LEU A 52 6.53 1.40 -9.26
C LEU A 52 6.79 2.05 -10.63
N PRO A 53 7.94 2.71 -10.82
CA PRO A 53 8.95 3.08 -9.81
C PRO A 53 8.66 4.43 -9.13
N ARG A 54 7.50 5.05 -9.41
CA ARG A 54 7.16 6.41 -8.95
C ARG A 54 7.11 6.52 -7.43
N TYR A 55 6.68 5.46 -6.75
CA TYR A 55 6.61 5.38 -5.30
C TYR A 55 7.40 4.18 -4.79
N SER A 56 7.88 4.24 -3.55
CA SER A 56 8.37 3.05 -2.87
C SER A 56 7.16 2.24 -2.39
N SER A 57 6.90 1.10 -3.05
CA SER A 57 5.74 0.26 -2.74
C SER A 57 6.15 -1.11 -2.20
N ARG A 58 5.37 -1.62 -1.26
CA ARG A 58 5.53 -2.95 -0.65
C ARG A 58 4.17 -3.54 -0.26
N VAL A 59 4.13 -4.85 -0.08
CA VAL A 59 2.97 -5.57 0.43
C VAL A 59 3.26 -6.04 1.85
N ILE A 60 2.38 -5.71 2.79
CA ILE A 60 2.45 -6.14 4.18
C ILE A 60 1.42 -7.25 4.40
N CYS A 61 1.87 -8.43 4.82
CA CYS A 61 1.02 -9.54 5.22
C CYS A 61 0.87 -9.56 6.74
N LEU A 62 -0.36 -9.62 7.23
CA LEU A 62 -0.62 -9.69 8.67
C LEU A 62 -0.28 -11.06 9.26
N ASP A 63 -0.54 -12.14 8.53
CA ASP A 63 -0.38 -13.51 9.03
C ASP A 63 0.75 -14.25 8.28
N GLU A 64 0.67 -14.40 6.96
CA GLU A 64 1.64 -15.17 6.15
C GLU A 64 1.79 -14.68 4.69
N ALA A 65 2.96 -14.94 4.07
CA ALA A 65 3.34 -14.45 2.74
C ALA A 65 2.68 -15.17 1.54
N GLY A 66 2.08 -16.35 1.76
CA GLY A 66 1.25 -17.06 0.77
C GLY A 66 1.88 -17.34 -0.62
N PRO A 67 1.11 -17.95 -1.55
CA PRO A 67 1.62 -18.34 -2.87
C PRO A 67 1.93 -17.18 -3.83
N LEU A 68 1.40 -15.98 -3.58
CA LEU A 68 1.66 -14.81 -4.43
C LEU A 68 3.01 -14.15 -4.17
N GLU A 69 3.77 -14.56 -3.14
CA GLU A 69 5.07 -13.98 -2.80
C GLU A 69 6.06 -13.99 -3.98
N GLU A 70 6.14 -15.11 -4.72
CA GLU A 70 7.03 -15.23 -5.88
C GLU A 70 6.70 -14.20 -6.97
N ARG A 71 5.41 -13.92 -7.18
CA ARG A 71 4.97 -12.89 -8.13
C ARG A 71 5.38 -11.50 -7.67
N VAL A 72 5.21 -11.20 -6.39
CA VAL A 72 5.60 -9.91 -5.80
C VAL A 72 7.11 -9.71 -5.96
N ALA A 73 7.91 -10.74 -5.67
CA ALA A 73 9.36 -10.71 -5.87
C ALA A 73 9.74 -10.52 -7.35
N ALA A 74 9.08 -11.23 -8.28
CA ALA A 74 9.31 -11.08 -9.72
C ALA A 74 8.98 -9.67 -10.25
N ALA A 75 8.06 -8.97 -9.60
CA ALA A 75 7.74 -7.58 -9.91
C ALA A 75 8.71 -6.55 -9.29
N GLY A 76 9.71 -6.98 -8.52
CA GLY A 76 10.64 -6.09 -7.81
C GLY A 76 10.04 -5.43 -6.57
N LEU A 77 8.90 -5.93 -6.09
CA LEU A 77 8.27 -5.51 -4.85
C LEU A 77 8.79 -6.33 -3.66
N ARG A 78 8.62 -5.79 -2.46
CA ARG A 78 8.93 -6.50 -1.20
C ARG A 78 7.65 -6.97 -0.52
N VAL A 79 7.68 -8.18 0.01
CA VAL A 79 6.68 -8.70 0.96
C VAL A 79 7.29 -8.64 2.36
N GLU A 80 6.50 -8.20 3.34
CA GLU A 80 6.87 -8.21 4.75
C GLU A 80 5.74 -8.86 5.54
N VAL A 81 6.08 -9.84 6.39
CA VAL A 81 5.11 -10.53 7.24
C VAL A 81 5.24 -10.01 8.66
N VAL A 82 4.18 -9.42 9.19
CA VAL A 82 4.19 -8.82 10.53
C VAL A 82 3.93 -9.87 11.60
N GLY A 83 3.05 -10.85 11.35
CA GLY A 83 2.65 -11.86 12.33
C GLY A 83 1.82 -11.24 13.46
N ARG A 84 0.58 -10.84 13.16
CA ARG A 84 -0.34 -10.27 14.15
C ARG A 84 -0.76 -11.31 15.19
N GLY A 85 -0.88 -10.87 16.44
CA GLY A 85 -1.51 -11.64 17.50
C GLY A 85 -3.05 -11.56 17.48
N PRO A 86 -3.74 -12.42 18.23
CA PRO A 86 -5.19 -12.35 18.40
C PRO A 86 -5.61 -11.09 19.18
N GLY A 87 -6.84 -10.63 18.96
CA GLY A 87 -7.39 -9.47 19.67
C GLY A 87 -6.83 -8.14 19.17
N TRP A 88 -6.61 -7.19 20.09
CA TRP A 88 -6.10 -5.86 19.74
C TRP A 88 -4.59 -5.79 19.89
N ASP A 89 -3.89 -6.16 18.82
CA ASP A 89 -2.43 -6.14 18.76
C ASP A 89 -1.91 -4.74 18.36
N ARG A 90 -1.57 -3.93 19.38
CA ARG A 90 -0.97 -2.60 19.18
C ARG A 90 0.48 -2.65 18.71
N GLU A 91 1.16 -3.76 18.93
CA GLU A 91 2.55 -3.95 18.52
C GLU A 91 2.63 -4.21 17.00
N CYS A 92 1.60 -4.85 16.43
CA CYS A 92 1.43 -5.01 14.98
C CYS A 92 1.50 -3.66 14.26
N ALA A 93 0.80 -2.63 14.76
CA ALA A 93 0.84 -1.29 14.19
C ALA A 93 2.21 -0.58 14.34
N ARG A 94 3.04 -0.97 15.32
CA ARG A 94 4.39 -0.41 15.50
C ARG A 94 5.45 -1.10 14.65
N ARG A 95 5.16 -2.30 14.14
CA ARG A 95 6.06 -3.10 13.30
C ARG A 95 5.97 -2.75 11.80
N MET A 96 4.97 -1.95 11.40
CA MET A 96 4.75 -1.47 10.03
C MET A 96 5.38 -0.09 9.78
#